data_AF-A0A3Q4HZM1-F1
#
_entry.id   AF-A0A3Q4HZM1-F1
#
_cell.length_a   1.000
_cell.length_b   1.000
_cell.length_c   1.000
_cell.angle_alpha   90.00
_cell.angle_beta   90.00
_cell.angle_gamma   90.00
#
_symmetry.space_group_name_H-M   'P 1'
#
loop_
_entity.id
_entity.type
_entity.pdbx_description
1 polymer ?
#
loop_
_entity_poly.entity_id
_entity_poly.type
_entity_poly.pdbx_seq_one_letter_code
_entity_poly.pdbx_strand_id
1 'polypeptide(L)'
;MEAAQEYLKEQNEFDDNDEPSSLPYNSPFRSTRLHIQRSNVCSRAYFVVVMVFFHVYILNVIALLLYVHYNNGPGDLVSGDGGSSAADSDNGKRLPHPAPSSRELHVEDYSQSFSLPRIEGIRVGHVQRVSLVPDKTHEMKTLSLKPLLFEIPGFLSEEECRVVVQLAQLKGLMDSQATASSQEQEESNQPLLSLSTEEVFSLLDLNQDGLLQKQEIVSHSHSQDGTWLSPDNLRQILTGLESCPTGMLTLGDFRHVYDVSQHPGQEKSGKLHSQFKQRSKHTWLFQGPGSHHVLRTLRNRVTSLTRLPSALVELSEPLQVIRYEHGDFSNSHYDSSPSNSETTCAHTRLAGNTSALTEVPCRYLTVLFYLTSVEEGGESTFPVADNRTYEEQALVQDGVDLTDTQETCSRGNLRIKPTAGTVIMWYNHLSDGRGWMGELDEYSLHGDCPVRRGVKWVANSWINVDPDYQQQARYQRVVAQRHQAKSGMDYQSLSHSDLHQDL
;
A
#
# COMPACT_ATOMS: atom_id res chain seq x y z
N MET A 1 -43.72 84.78 11.36
CA MET A 1 -42.73 85.56 10.62
C MET A 1 -42.14 84.62 9.60
N GLU A 2 -42.45 84.91 8.34
CA GLU A 2 -41.77 84.59 7.06
C GLU A 2 -40.74 83.45 7.00
N ALA A 3 -40.61 82.70 5.91
CA ALA A 3 -41.35 82.50 4.66
C ALA A 3 -40.57 81.41 3.91
N ALA A 4 -41.27 80.50 3.21
CA ALA A 4 -41.16 80.29 1.74
C ALA A 4 -39.91 79.52 1.25
N GLN A 5 -39.94 78.62 0.26
CA GLN A 5 -40.94 78.23 -0.76
C GLN A 5 -40.37 76.96 -1.46
N GLU A 6 -41.17 75.89 -1.69
CA GLU A 6 -41.80 75.49 -2.98
C GLU A 6 -40.83 74.86 -4.00
N TYR A 7 -41.08 73.83 -4.84
CA TYR A 7 -42.24 73.11 -5.46
C TYR A 7 -41.80 71.63 -5.68
N LEU A 8 -42.56 70.55 -5.35
CA LEU A 8 -43.67 69.86 -6.08
C LEU A 8 -43.24 69.25 -7.43
N LYS A 9 -43.67 68.08 -7.96
CA LYS A 9 -44.72 67.04 -7.73
C LYS A 9 -44.46 65.96 -8.84
N GLU A 10 -45.02 64.74 -8.95
CA GLU A 10 -46.35 64.21 -8.63
C GLU A 10 -46.37 62.66 -8.80
N GLN A 11 -47.11 61.97 -7.93
CA GLN A 11 -47.76 60.67 -8.19
C GLN A 11 -49.13 60.91 -8.87
N ASN A 12 -49.69 59.94 -9.61
CA ASN A 12 -51.00 59.36 -9.27
C ASN A 12 -51.50 58.28 -10.25
N GLU A 13 -52.35 57.42 -9.67
CA GLU A 13 -53.11 56.29 -10.22
C GLU A 13 -54.42 56.69 -10.93
N PHE A 14 -55.09 55.66 -11.52
CA PHE A 14 -56.54 55.37 -11.60
C PHE A 14 -57.31 55.47 -12.96
N ASP A 15 -57.87 54.30 -13.38
CA ASP A 15 -59.21 54.00 -13.98
C ASP A 15 -59.69 54.65 -15.32
N ASP A 16 -60.51 54.06 -16.22
CA ASP A 16 -61.29 52.82 -16.34
C ASP A 16 -61.83 52.67 -17.81
N ASN A 17 -62.33 51.47 -18.16
CA ASN A 17 -63.30 51.07 -19.23
C ASN A 17 -63.01 51.19 -20.75
N ASP A 18 -62.97 50.03 -21.45
CA ASP A 18 -64.13 49.49 -22.23
C ASP A 18 -63.78 48.16 -22.95
N GLU A 19 -64.52 47.10 -22.62
CA GLU A 19 -64.62 45.79 -23.34
C GLU A 19 -65.68 45.91 -24.48
N PRO A 20 -65.93 44.94 -25.41
CA PRO A 20 -66.02 43.48 -25.15
C PRO A 20 -65.58 42.52 -26.29
N SER A 21 -65.28 41.26 -25.95
CA SER A 21 -66.11 40.10 -26.39
C SER A 21 -65.48 38.71 -26.14
N SER A 22 -66.28 37.88 -25.46
CA SER A 22 -66.39 36.39 -25.48
C SER A 22 -65.55 35.52 -24.49
N LEU A 23 -66.16 35.38 -23.30
CA LEU A 23 -66.24 34.28 -22.30
C LEU A 23 -66.06 32.80 -22.77
N PRO A 24 -65.97 31.79 -21.86
CA PRO A 24 -65.76 31.87 -20.40
C PRO A 24 -64.74 30.87 -19.79
N TYR A 25 -64.32 31.28 -18.59
CA TYR A 25 -63.70 30.55 -17.49
C TYR A 25 -64.39 29.23 -17.09
N ASN A 26 -63.59 28.24 -16.65
CA ASN A 26 -64.02 27.21 -15.69
C ASN A 26 -62.95 27.01 -14.62
N SER A 27 -63.38 27.11 -13.35
CA SER A 27 -62.58 26.95 -12.13
C SER A 27 -62.49 25.47 -11.70
N PRO A 28 -61.66 25.12 -10.69
CA PRO A 28 -60.99 23.83 -10.62
C PRO A 28 -61.84 22.75 -9.94
N PHE A 29 -62.06 21.64 -10.63
CA PHE A 29 -62.66 20.45 -10.05
C PHE A 29 -61.61 19.56 -9.38
N ARG A 30 -61.63 19.58 -8.05
CA ARG A 30 -61.76 18.39 -7.19
C ARG A 30 -60.96 17.16 -7.64
N SER A 31 -59.78 16.97 -7.05
CA SER A 31 -59.06 15.69 -7.05
C SER A 31 -59.97 14.58 -6.53
N THR A 32 -60.49 13.76 -7.44
CA THR A 32 -61.07 12.46 -7.13
C THR A 32 -59.97 11.60 -6.54
N ARG A 33 -60.10 11.26 -5.26
CA ARG A 33 -59.38 10.17 -4.63
C ARG A 33 -59.50 8.93 -5.52
N LEU A 34 -58.43 8.60 -6.25
CA LEU A 34 -58.21 7.24 -6.70
C LEU A 34 -57.98 6.40 -5.45
N HIS A 35 -59.04 5.70 -5.06
CA HIS A 35 -58.98 4.65 -4.06
C HIS A 35 -58.18 3.51 -4.68
N ILE A 36 -56.85 3.58 -4.58
CA ILE A 36 -55.99 2.42 -4.81
C ILE A 36 -56.37 1.42 -3.72
N GLN A 37 -57.24 0.48 -4.07
CA GLN A 37 -57.37 -0.77 -3.34
C GLN A 37 -55.96 -1.35 -3.25
N ARG A 38 -55.38 -1.34 -2.05
CA ARG A 38 -54.29 -2.26 -1.70
C ARG A 38 -54.83 -3.66 -1.96
N SER A 39 -54.50 -4.21 -3.13
CA SER A 39 -54.59 -5.63 -3.37
C SER A 39 -53.53 -6.30 -2.50
N ASN A 40 -53.90 -6.61 -1.25
CA ASN A 40 -53.24 -7.65 -0.48
C ASN A 40 -53.52 -9.00 -1.16
N VAL A 41 -52.93 -9.21 -2.33
CA VAL A 41 -52.80 -10.53 -2.95
C VAL A 41 -51.37 -10.97 -2.70
N CYS A 42 -51.07 -11.17 -1.42
CA CYS A 42 -49.98 -12.05 -1.03
C CYS A 42 -50.44 -13.45 -1.45
N SER A 43 -49.98 -13.89 -2.62
CA SER A 43 -50.32 -15.20 -3.17
C SER A 43 -49.92 -16.26 -2.15
N ARG A 44 -50.92 -16.81 -1.46
CA ARG A 44 -50.77 -17.93 -0.51
C ARG A 44 -50.01 -19.10 -1.14
N ALA A 45 -50.10 -19.25 -2.47
CA ALA A 45 -49.36 -20.23 -3.25
C ALA A 45 -47.85 -19.95 -3.30
N TYR A 46 -47.42 -18.69 -3.43
CA TYR A 46 -45.99 -18.33 -3.44
C TYR A 46 -45.32 -18.64 -2.09
N PHE A 47 -46.00 -18.33 -0.98
CA PHE A 47 -45.49 -18.62 0.36
C PHE A 47 -45.36 -20.13 0.62
N VAL A 48 -46.33 -20.92 0.13
CA VAL A 48 -46.27 -22.39 0.22
C VAL A 48 -45.08 -22.94 -0.59
N VAL A 49 -44.83 -22.43 -1.78
CA VAL A 49 -43.69 -22.86 -2.61
C VAL A 49 -42.36 -22.55 -1.91
N VAL A 50 -42.18 -21.32 -1.41
CA VAL A 50 -40.97 -20.93 -0.67
C VAL A 50 -40.78 -21.78 0.59
N MET A 51 -41.86 -22.05 1.33
CA MET A 51 -41.82 -22.94 2.50
C MET A 51 -41.40 -24.36 2.11
N VAL A 52 -41.89 -24.93 1.01
CA VAL A 52 -41.46 -26.26 0.55
C VAL A 52 -39.96 -26.27 0.24
N PHE A 53 -39.44 -25.29 -0.49
CA PHE A 53 -38.00 -25.19 -0.76
C PHE A 53 -37.17 -25.04 0.51
N PHE A 54 -37.65 -24.25 1.47
CA PHE A 54 -36.99 -24.08 2.76
C PHE A 54 -36.94 -25.40 3.56
N HIS A 55 -38.02 -26.17 3.59
CA HIS A 55 -38.05 -27.46 4.29
C HIS A 55 -37.17 -28.51 3.58
N VAL A 56 -37.17 -28.55 2.24
CA VAL A 56 -36.28 -29.43 1.47
C VAL A 56 -34.81 -29.09 1.71
N TYR A 57 -34.48 -27.79 1.76
CA TYR A 57 -33.12 -27.35 2.07
C TYR A 57 -32.68 -27.78 3.48
N ILE A 58 -33.53 -27.58 4.49
CA ILE A 58 -33.24 -28.03 5.87
C ILE A 58 -33.05 -29.54 5.94
N LEU A 59 -33.92 -30.32 5.30
CA LEU A 59 -33.80 -31.77 5.28
C LEU A 59 -32.50 -32.24 4.61
N ASN A 60 -32.07 -31.57 3.53
CA ASN A 60 -30.80 -31.87 2.88
C ASN A 60 -29.59 -31.52 3.77
N VAL A 61 -29.63 -30.40 4.50
CA VAL A 61 -28.57 -30.03 5.46
C VAL A 61 -28.51 -31.03 6.62
N ILE A 62 -29.65 -31.45 7.17
CA ILE A 62 -29.71 -32.46 8.23
C ILE A 62 -29.19 -33.81 7.72
N ALA A 63 -29.57 -34.23 6.51
CA ALA A 63 -29.07 -35.46 5.90
C ALA A 63 -27.54 -35.42 5.70
N LEU A 64 -26.98 -34.27 5.29
CA LEU A 64 -25.54 -34.08 5.16
C LEU A 64 -24.83 -34.16 6.52
N LEU A 65 -25.39 -33.52 7.55
CA LEU A 65 -24.85 -33.57 8.91
C LEU A 65 -24.91 -34.98 9.51
N LEU A 66 -26.00 -35.72 9.26
CA LEU A 66 -26.12 -37.12 9.66
C LEU A 66 -25.15 -38.02 8.89
N TYR A 67 -24.93 -37.77 7.60
CA TYR A 67 -23.94 -38.49 6.80
C TYR A 67 -22.52 -38.26 7.33
N VAL A 68 -22.16 -37.01 7.64
CA VAL A 68 -20.89 -36.66 8.25
C VAL A 68 -20.76 -37.27 9.65
N HIS A 69 -21.82 -37.28 10.45
CA HIS A 69 -21.83 -37.88 11.78
C HIS A 69 -21.72 -39.41 11.73
N TYR A 70 -22.39 -40.07 10.77
CA TYR A 70 -22.37 -41.52 10.62
C TYR A 70 -21.01 -42.01 10.08
N ASN A 71 -20.42 -41.27 9.15
CA ASN A 71 -19.08 -41.58 8.64
C ASN A 71 -17.95 -41.17 9.58
N ASN A 72 -18.20 -40.28 10.54
CA ASN A 72 -17.26 -39.92 11.61
C ASN A 72 -17.68 -40.47 12.99
N GLY A 73 -18.40 -41.59 13.02
CA GLY A 73 -18.72 -42.28 14.26
C GLY A 73 -17.47 -42.66 15.07
N PRO A 74 -17.54 -42.63 16.42
CA PRO A 74 -16.40 -42.46 17.31
C PRO A 74 -15.55 -43.73 17.45
N GLY A 75 -14.26 -43.62 17.13
CA GLY A 75 -13.24 -44.57 17.56
C GLY A 75 -12.86 -44.34 19.02
N ASP A 76 -13.18 -45.33 19.84
CA ASP A 76 -12.61 -45.69 21.15
C ASP A 76 -12.75 -44.74 22.35
N LEU A 77 -13.68 -45.11 23.23
CA LEU A 77 -13.58 -44.90 24.68
C LEU A 77 -13.65 -46.24 25.42
N VAL A 78 -12.53 -46.55 26.08
CA VAL A 78 -12.38 -47.28 27.36
C VAL A 78 -12.60 -48.80 27.38
N SER A 79 -11.51 -49.52 27.67
CA SER A 79 -11.50 -50.63 28.64
C SER A 79 -10.17 -50.58 29.40
N GLY A 80 -10.26 -50.34 30.72
CA GLY A 80 -9.14 -50.53 31.65
C GLY A 80 -9.09 -51.97 32.16
N ASP A 81 -7.90 -52.41 32.57
CA ASP A 81 -7.53 -52.73 33.97
C ASP A 81 -6.30 -53.66 34.05
N GLY A 82 -5.47 -53.43 35.08
CA GLY A 82 -4.41 -54.33 35.62
C GLY A 82 -3.09 -54.45 34.83
N GLY A 83 -1.89 -54.42 35.40
CA GLY A 83 -1.44 -54.43 36.79
C GLY A 83 0.10 -54.63 36.83
N SER A 84 0.71 -54.04 37.86
CA SER A 84 2.10 -54.02 38.35
C SER A 84 3.11 -55.11 37.98
N SER A 85 4.40 -54.70 37.86
CA SER A 85 5.69 -55.33 38.29
C SER A 85 6.80 -54.84 37.35
N ALA A 86 8.05 -54.52 37.69
CA ALA A 86 8.83 -54.37 38.90
C ALA A 86 10.10 -53.57 38.48
N ALA A 87 10.83 -53.05 39.46
CA ALA A 87 12.06 -52.30 39.27
C ALA A 87 13.14 -53.11 38.53
N ASP A 88 13.92 -52.44 37.67
CA ASP A 88 15.35 -52.73 37.60
C ASP A 88 16.15 -51.49 37.23
N SER A 89 17.30 -51.39 37.90
CA SER A 89 18.19 -50.23 37.89
C SER A 89 19.27 -50.46 36.85
N ASP A 90 19.50 -49.53 35.91
CA ASP A 90 20.83 -49.42 35.33
C ASP A 90 21.19 -47.99 34.92
N ASN A 91 22.44 -47.67 35.20
CA ASN A 91 23.03 -46.36 35.32
C ASN A 91 23.83 -46.07 34.04
N GLY A 92 23.30 -45.22 33.16
CA GLY A 92 23.94 -44.90 31.87
C GLY A 92 23.88 -43.41 31.55
N LYS A 93 25.02 -42.72 31.72
CA LYS A 93 25.30 -41.32 31.35
C LYS A 93 24.64 -40.90 30.02
N ARG A 94 23.88 -39.81 30.02
CA ARG A 94 23.62 -39.00 28.81
C ARG A 94 23.66 -37.50 29.11
N LEU A 95 24.32 -36.82 28.18
CA LEU A 95 24.75 -35.43 28.13
C LEU A 95 23.57 -34.42 28.06
N PRO A 96 23.81 -33.14 28.41
CA PRO A 96 22.78 -32.09 28.38
C PRO A 96 22.32 -31.78 26.94
N HIS A 97 21.00 -31.57 26.80
CA HIS A 97 20.35 -31.15 25.56
C HIS A 97 20.93 -29.83 25.02
N PRO A 98 21.25 -29.72 23.72
CA PRO A 98 21.54 -28.44 23.11
C PRO A 98 20.25 -27.62 22.93
N ALA A 99 20.40 -26.30 23.08
CA ALA A 99 19.41 -25.27 22.78
C ALA A 99 18.85 -25.38 21.34
N PRO A 100 17.63 -24.87 21.07
CA PRO A 100 17.00 -25.01 19.76
C PRO A 100 17.82 -24.26 18.69
N SER A 101 18.31 -25.01 17.71
CA SER A 101 18.98 -24.49 16.53
C SER A 101 18.02 -23.70 15.65
N SER A 102 18.53 -22.60 15.11
CA SER A 102 17.97 -21.82 14.01
C SER A 102 17.37 -22.71 12.93
N ARG A 103 16.08 -22.53 12.62
CA ARG A 103 15.41 -23.18 11.48
C ARG A 103 16.06 -22.71 10.19
N GLU A 104 16.86 -23.58 9.57
CA GLU A 104 17.29 -23.45 8.19
C GLU A 104 16.08 -23.58 7.25
N LEU A 105 16.04 -22.71 6.23
CA LEU A 105 15.03 -22.70 5.18
C LEU A 105 15.13 -23.98 4.34
N HIS A 106 14.30 -24.98 4.65
CA HIS A 106 14.19 -26.21 3.87
C HIS A 106 13.41 -26.00 2.56
N VAL A 107 13.97 -26.53 1.47
CA VAL A 107 13.45 -26.42 0.08
C VAL A 107 12.09 -27.10 -0.12
N GLU A 108 11.65 -27.94 0.82
CA GLU A 108 10.43 -28.75 0.68
C GLU A 108 9.12 -27.97 0.87
N ASP A 109 9.16 -26.77 1.45
CA ASP A 109 7.96 -25.93 1.69
C ASP A 109 7.37 -25.29 0.41
N TYR A 110 8.08 -25.31 -0.72
CA TYR A 110 7.63 -24.65 -1.97
C TYR A 110 6.79 -25.56 -2.90
N SER A 111 6.43 -26.76 -2.42
CA SER A 111 5.69 -27.79 -3.18
C SER A 111 4.20 -27.87 -2.82
N GLN A 112 3.76 -27.22 -1.75
CA GLN A 112 2.36 -27.13 -1.37
C GLN A 112 1.72 -25.87 -1.96
N SER A 113 0.56 -26.03 -2.61
CA SER A 113 -0.32 -24.92 -2.97
C SER A 113 -0.75 -24.20 -1.70
N PHE A 114 -0.02 -23.16 -1.30
CA PHE A 114 -0.37 -22.36 -0.13
C PHE A 114 -1.33 -21.26 -0.55
N SER A 115 -2.35 -21.01 0.29
CA SER A 115 -3.22 -19.85 0.15
C SER A 115 -2.64 -18.69 0.96
N LEU A 116 -2.92 -17.46 0.55
CA LEU A 116 -2.59 -16.26 1.30
C LEU A 116 -3.59 -16.13 2.46
N PRO A 117 -3.15 -16.25 3.73
CA PRO A 117 -4.04 -16.05 4.86
C PRO A 117 -4.55 -14.61 4.86
N ARG A 118 -5.88 -14.47 4.96
CA ARG A 118 -6.54 -13.18 5.07
C ARG A 118 -7.28 -13.11 6.40
N ILE A 119 -7.01 -12.07 7.18
CA ILE A 119 -7.65 -11.88 8.48
C ILE A 119 -9.11 -11.49 8.27
N GLU A 120 -10.04 -12.06 9.04
CA GLU A 120 -11.45 -11.68 8.96
C GLU A 120 -11.72 -10.36 9.70
N GLY A 121 -12.39 -9.40 9.04
CA GLY A 121 -12.77 -8.14 9.67
C GLY A 121 -13.96 -8.23 10.63
N ILE A 122 -14.84 -9.23 10.45
CA ILE A 122 -16.08 -9.47 11.21
C ILE A 122 -17.08 -8.31 11.12
N ARG A 123 -16.81 -7.18 11.77
CA ARG A 123 -17.57 -5.93 11.68
C ARG A 123 -16.73 -4.74 12.16
N VAL A 124 -17.07 -3.53 11.73
CA VAL A 124 -16.46 -2.29 12.24
C VAL A 124 -16.56 -2.23 13.77
N GLY A 125 -15.45 -1.90 14.42
CA GLY A 125 -15.31 -1.84 15.87
C GLY A 125 -15.15 -3.19 16.57
N HIS A 126 -15.14 -4.32 15.83
CA HIS A 126 -14.79 -5.60 16.43
C HIS A 126 -13.33 -5.59 16.91
N VAL A 127 -13.08 -6.13 18.10
CA VAL A 127 -11.74 -6.23 18.70
C VAL A 127 -11.40 -7.71 18.87
N GLN A 128 -10.28 -8.12 18.31
CA GLN A 128 -9.73 -9.47 18.44
C GLN A 128 -8.33 -9.45 19.05
N ARG A 129 -8.00 -10.50 19.78
CA ARG A 129 -6.71 -10.62 20.48
C ARG A 129 -5.68 -11.28 19.58
N VAL A 130 -4.50 -10.68 19.46
CA VAL A 130 -3.38 -11.20 18.68
C VAL A 130 -2.12 -11.31 19.53
N SER A 131 -1.39 -12.42 19.41
CA SER A 131 -0.13 -12.65 20.13
C SER A 131 1.04 -12.43 19.18
N LEU A 132 1.69 -11.28 19.29
CA LEU A 132 2.76 -10.84 18.37
C LEU A 132 4.16 -10.94 18.99
N VAL A 133 4.22 -10.91 20.33
CA VAL A 133 5.45 -10.98 21.13
C VAL A 133 5.20 -12.01 22.22
N PRO A 134 6.21 -12.81 22.62
CA PRO A 134 6.08 -13.68 23.78
C PRO A 134 5.55 -12.88 24.99
N ASP A 135 4.59 -13.47 25.70
CA ASP A 135 4.02 -12.93 26.94
C ASP A 135 3.25 -11.61 26.84
N LYS A 136 2.95 -11.12 25.62
CA LYS A 136 2.12 -9.92 25.41
C LYS A 136 1.03 -10.14 24.37
N THR A 137 -0.23 -10.04 24.81
CA THR A 137 -1.37 -9.97 23.89
C THR A 137 -1.62 -8.52 23.46
N HIS A 138 -1.86 -8.31 22.17
CA HIS A 138 -2.29 -7.03 21.61
C HIS A 138 -3.76 -7.12 21.20
N GLU A 139 -4.44 -5.99 21.23
CA GLU A 139 -5.78 -5.85 20.70
C GLU A 139 -5.69 -5.34 19.25
N MET A 140 -6.42 -5.97 18.35
CA MET A 140 -6.56 -5.53 16.97
C MET A 140 -8.02 -5.21 16.71
N LYS A 141 -8.28 -3.98 16.27
CA LYS A 141 -9.62 -3.46 16.04
C LYS A 141 -9.88 -3.30 14.54
N THR A 142 -11.01 -3.77 14.06
CA THR A 142 -11.46 -3.52 12.68
C THR A 142 -11.96 -2.09 12.56
N LEU A 143 -11.36 -1.30 11.66
CA LEU A 143 -11.75 0.09 11.42
C LEU A 143 -12.72 0.23 10.25
N SER A 144 -12.52 -0.55 9.19
CA SER A 144 -13.43 -0.64 8.04
C SER A 144 -13.42 -2.04 7.43
N LEU A 145 -14.46 -2.34 6.65
CA LEU A 145 -14.54 -3.59 5.87
C LEU A 145 -14.21 -3.35 4.39
N LYS A 146 -14.34 -2.11 3.90
CA LYS A 146 -13.96 -1.65 2.57
C LYS A 146 -13.16 -0.34 2.71
N PRO A 147 -11.82 -0.34 2.64
CA PRO A 147 -10.98 -1.51 2.51
C PRO A 147 -11.00 -2.29 3.83
N LEU A 148 -10.55 -3.53 3.79
CA LEU A 148 -10.38 -4.31 5.00
C LEU A 148 -9.18 -3.76 5.80
N LEU A 149 -9.46 -2.99 6.84
CA LEU A 149 -8.49 -2.18 7.59
C LEU A 149 -8.58 -2.45 9.09
N PHE A 150 -7.41 -2.58 9.72
CA PHE A 150 -7.25 -2.85 11.14
C PHE A 150 -6.34 -1.84 11.82
N GLU A 151 -6.57 -1.60 13.11
CA GLU A 151 -5.73 -0.82 14.01
C GLU A 151 -5.21 -1.69 15.15
N ILE A 152 -3.91 -1.60 15.43
CA ILE A 152 -3.23 -2.33 16.50
C ILE A 152 -2.44 -1.32 17.35
N PRO A 153 -3.02 -0.79 18.44
CA PRO A 153 -2.31 0.11 19.33
C PRO A 153 -1.18 -0.61 20.09
N GLY A 154 -0.09 0.11 20.35
CA GLY A 154 1.05 -0.40 21.15
C GLY A 154 1.79 -1.58 20.53
N PHE A 155 1.77 -1.68 19.19
CA PHE A 155 2.52 -2.66 18.40
C PHE A 155 4.03 -2.44 18.52
N LEU A 156 4.45 -1.17 18.60
CA LEU A 156 5.81 -0.78 18.97
C LEU A 156 5.80 -0.09 20.34
N SER A 157 6.90 -0.24 21.06
CA SER A 157 7.24 0.64 22.17
C SER A 157 7.72 2.00 21.66
N GLU A 158 7.64 3.04 22.50
CA GLU A 158 8.18 4.36 22.16
C GLU A 158 9.70 4.31 21.88
N GLU A 159 10.42 3.44 22.59
CA GLU A 159 11.85 3.22 22.39
C GLU A 159 12.14 2.69 20.99
N GLU A 160 11.37 1.71 20.53
CA GLU A 160 11.50 1.17 19.18
C GLU A 160 11.17 2.21 18.12
N CYS A 161 10.13 3.00 18.32
CA CYS A 161 9.80 4.12 17.43
C CYS A 161 10.98 5.10 17.31
N ARG A 162 11.57 5.50 18.45
CA ARG A 162 12.74 6.41 18.49
C ARG A 162 13.93 5.81 17.73
N VAL A 163 14.23 4.52 17.92
CA VAL A 163 15.33 3.84 17.22
C VAL A 163 15.11 3.86 15.71
N VAL A 164 13.91 3.55 15.22
CA VAL A 164 13.61 3.58 13.78
C VAL A 164 13.82 4.99 13.19
N VAL A 165 13.33 6.02 13.89
CA VAL A 165 13.53 7.43 13.48
C VAL A 165 15.02 7.80 13.44
N GLN A 166 15.79 7.44 14.46
CA GLN A 166 17.24 7.72 14.51
C GLN A 166 18.00 7.03 13.38
N LEU A 167 17.68 5.76 13.08
CA LEU A 167 18.29 5.04 11.96
C LEU A 167 17.97 5.70 10.61
N ALA A 168 16.74 6.18 10.43
CA ALA A 168 16.34 6.93 9.24
C ALA A 168 17.10 8.26 9.12
N GLN A 169 17.24 9.01 10.22
CA GLN A 169 18.01 10.25 10.24
C GLN A 169 19.50 10.03 9.94
N LEU A 170 20.10 8.99 10.51
CA LEU A 170 21.50 8.63 10.28
C LEU A 170 21.77 8.23 8.84
N LYS A 171 20.81 7.54 8.19
CA LYS A 171 20.90 7.19 6.78
C LYS A 171 20.79 8.41 5.86
N GLY A 172 20.06 9.43 6.29
CA GLY A 172 19.71 10.59 5.47
C GLY A 172 18.37 10.42 4.78
N LEU A 173 17.63 11.52 4.66
CA LEU A 173 16.31 11.59 4.03
C LEU A 173 16.39 12.36 2.70
N MET A 174 15.53 12.00 1.77
CA MET A 174 15.39 12.62 0.46
C MET A 174 13.96 13.17 0.27
N ASP A 175 13.78 14.23 -0.50
CA ASP A 175 12.45 14.78 -0.81
C ASP A 175 11.63 13.83 -1.71
N SER A 176 10.33 13.71 -1.46
CA SER A 176 9.44 12.77 -2.15
C SER A 176 9.02 13.21 -3.57
N GLN A 177 9.03 14.52 -3.90
CA GLN A 177 8.77 15.05 -5.25
C GLN A 177 9.57 16.34 -5.52
N ALA A 178 10.14 16.46 -6.72
CA ALA A 178 10.74 17.72 -7.20
C ALA A 178 9.70 18.60 -7.90
N THR A 179 9.77 19.92 -7.71
CA THR A 179 8.86 20.94 -8.28
C THR A 179 8.67 20.81 -9.80
N ALA A 180 7.42 20.60 -10.26
CA ALA A 180 7.03 20.76 -11.66
C ALA A 180 6.04 21.93 -11.79
N SER A 181 6.34 22.91 -12.64
CA SER A 181 5.46 24.04 -12.98
C SER A 181 4.51 23.66 -14.12
N SER A 182 3.24 24.02 -13.98
CA SER A 182 2.13 23.65 -14.87
C SER A 182 2.02 24.53 -16.13
N GLN A 183 2.03 23.92 -17.32
CA GLN A 183 1.21 24.26 -18.48
C GLN A 183 0.93 22.98 -19.31
N GLU A 184 -0.13 23.02 -20.10
CA GLU A 184 -1.04 21.91 -20.43
C GLU A 184 -0.51 20.81 -21.36
N GLN A 185 -1.06 19.60 -21.16
CA GLN A 185 -1.17 18.46 -22.08
C GLN A 185 -0.05 18.25 -23.11
N GLU A 186 0.95 17.46 -22.74
CA GLU A 186 1.66 16.57 -23.66
C GLU A 186 2.23 15.38 -22.88
N GLU A 187 2.41 14.29 -23.60
CA GLU A 187 2.65 12.94 -23.13
C GLU A 187 3.82 12.79 -22.15
N SER A 188 3.70 11.72 -21.34
CA SER A 188 4.78 10.86 -20.87
C SER A 188 6.13 11.12 -21.54
N ASN A 189 6.95 12.00 -20.96
CA ASN A 189 8.41 12.03 -21.02
C ASN A 189 8.91 13.42 -20.56
N GLN A 190 9.04 13.67 -19.26
CA GLN A 190 10.01 14.67 -18.78
C GLN A 190 10.71 14.24 -17.48
N PRO A 191 12.02 14.52 -17.35
CA PRO A 191 12.84 14.02 -16.27
C PRO A 191 12.64 14.86 -15.01
N LEU A 192 12.52 14.21 -13.86
CA LEU A 192 12.66 14.90 -12.59
C LEU A 192 14.11 15.45 -12.49
N LEU A 193 14.27 16.64 -11.89
CA LEU A 193 15.50 17.34 -11.48
C LEU A 193 16.44 17.88 -12.58
N SER A 194 16.67 19.19 -12.56
CA SER A 194 17.79 19.85 -13.25
C SER A 194 19.08 19.66 -12.45
N LEU A 195 19.69 18.48 -12.55
CA LEU A 195 21.07 18.25 -12.10
C LEU A 195 22.02 18.96 -13.07
N SER A 196 23.09 19.58 -12.55
CA SER A 196 24.15 20.12 -13.42
C SER A 196 24.85 18.96 -14.14
N THR A 197 25.43 19.23 -15.32
CA THR A 197 26.13 18.20 -16.10
C THR A 197 27.26 17.53 -15.30
N GLU A 198 27.89 18.26 -14.39
CA GLU A 198 28.93 17.77 -13.48
C GLU A 198 28.37 16.87 -12.37
N GLU A 199 27.19 17.18 -11.86
CA GLU A 199 26.50 16.36 -10.85
C GLU A 199 26.06 15.03 -11.46
N VAL A 200 25.50 15.04 -12.66
CA VAL A 200 25.15 13.81 -13.40
C VAL A 200 26.40 12.98 -13.70
N PHE A 201 27.49 13.61 -14.12
CA PHE A 201 28.76 12.92 -14.35
C PHE A 201 29.29 12.25 -13.08
N SER A 202 29.33 12.99 -11.97
CA SER A 202 29.84 12.50 -10.69
C SER A 202 28.95 11.40 -10.08
N LEU A 203 27.65 11.39 -10.40
CA LEU A 203 26.72 10.35 -9.97
C LEU A 203 26.89 9.05 -10.77
N LEU A 204 27.18 9.16 -12.06
CA LEU A 204 27.38 8.01 -12.94
C LEU A 204 28.79 7.39 -12.78
N ASP A 205 29.76 8.16 -12.27
CA ASP A 205 31.15 7.75 -12.05
C ASP A 205 31.27 7.01 -10.70
N LEU A 206 30.89 5.74 -10.71
CA LEU A 206 30.77 4.90 -9.50
C LEU A 206 32.10 4.67 -8.80
N ASN A 207 33.19 4.59 -9.57
CA ASN A 207 34.52 4.34 -9.03
C ASN A 207 35.32 5.64 -8.79
N GLN A 208 34.75 6.80 -9.16
CA GLN A 208 35.31 8.15 -9.01
C GLN A 208 36.67 8.32 -9.70
N ASP A 209 36.88 7.62 -10.81
CA ASP A 209 38.12 7.70 -11.58
C ASP A 209 38.13 8.84 -12.61
N GLY A 210 37.02 9.58 -12.73
CA GLY A 210 36.85 10.69 -13.65
C GLY A 210 36.59 10.26 -15.09
N LEU A 211 36.26 8.99 -15.34
CA LEU A 211 36.05 8.40 -16.65
C LEU A 211 34.75 7.56 -16.65
N LEU A 212 33.72 8.01 -17.36
CA LEU A 212 32.49 7.24 -17.47
C LEU A 212 32.61 6.08 -18.46
N GLN A 213 32.38 4.87 -17.96
CA GLN A 213 32.45 3.64 -18.73
C GLN A 213 31.07 3.04 -18.95
N LYS A 214 30.93 2.22 -20.02
CA LYS A 214 29.64 1.61 -20.39
C LYS A 214 28.99 0.86 -19.22
N GLN A 215 29.82 0.17 -18.42
CA GLN A 215 29.33 -0.62 -17.29
C GLN A 215 28.75 0.23 -16.17
N GLU A 216 29.30 1.43 -15.95
CA GLU A 216 28.84 2.36 -14.93
C GLU A 216 27.52 3.01 -15.38
N ILE A 217 27.43 3.43 -16.64
CA ILE A 217 26.19 3.97 -17.24
C ILE A 217 25.06 2.93 -17.24
N VAL A 218 25.36 1.66 -17.55
CA VAL A 218 24.38 0.57 -17.56
C VAL A 218 24.04 0.08 -16.14
N SER A 219 24.93 0.25 -15.16
CA SER A 219 24.63 -0.12 -13.77
C SER A 219 23.50 0.74 -13.18
N HIS A 220 23.41 2.01 -13.58
CA HIS A 220 22.33 2.90 -13.18
C HIS A 220 21.00 2.63 -13.89
N SER A 221 21.01 2.00 -15.08
CA SER A 221 19.79 1.55 -15.76
C SER A 221 19.11 0.35 -15.06
N HIS A 222 19.83 -0.32 -14.16
CA HIS A 222 19.35 -1.47 -13.40
C HIS A 222 19.15 -1.18 -11.90
N SER A 223 19.32 0.07 -11.46
CA SER A 223 19.13 0.43 -10.05
C SER A 223 17.63 0.35 -9.67
N GLN A 224 17.31 -0.53 -8.73
CA GLN A 224 15.95 -0.69 -8.17
C GLN A 224 15.59 0.40 -7.14
N ASP A 225 16.42 1.45 -7.04
CA ASP A 225 16.32 2.52 -6.04
C ASP A 225 15.72 3.82 -6.62
N GLY A 226 15.16 3.79 -7.83
CA GLY A 226 14.42 4.92 -8.40
C GLY A 226 15.28 6.12 -8.80
N THR A 227 16.55 5.92 -9.17
CA THR A 227 17.43 7.03 -9.56
C THR A 227 17.63 7.18 -11.08
N TRP A 228 16.93 8.20 -11.63
CA TRP A 228 17.46 9.31 -12.44
C TRP A 228 18.19 9.01 -13.77
N LEU A 229 17.42 9.03 -14.86
CA LEU A 229 17.67 9.59 -16.20
C LEU A 229 16.54 9.03 -17.08
N SER A 230 15.89 9.87 -17.92
CA SER A 230 14.87 9.33 -18.83
C SER A 230 15.51 8.27 -19.74
N PRO A 231 14.75 7.25 -20.20
CA PRO A 231 15.26 6.25 -21.14
C PRO A 231 15.93 6.88 -22.38
N ASP A 232 15.46 8.06 -22.79
CA ASP A 232 16.00 8.80 -23.92
C ASP A 232 17.33 9.50 -23.58
N ASN A 233 17.49 10.03 -22.36
CA ASN A 233 18.78 10.58 -21.91
C ASN A 233 19.85 9.49 -21.78
N LEU A 234 19.49 8.30 -21.28
CA LEU A 234 20.39 7.15 -21.23
C LEU A 234 20.79 6.68 -22.64
N ARG A 235 19.84 6.64 -23.59
CA ARG A 235 20.13 6.33 -25.00
C ARG A 235 21.06 7.38 -25.62
N GLN A 236 20.88 8.66 -25.32
CA GLN A 236 21.74 9.72 -25.81
C GLN A 236 23.17 9.59 -25.28
N ILE A 237 23.34 9.32 -23.98
CA ILE A 237 24.65 9.10 -23.34
C ILE A 237 25.32 7.83 -23.91
N LEU A 238 24.57 6.74 -24.08
CA LEU A 238 25.09 5.49 -24.66
C LEU A 238 25.47 5.65 -26.14
N THR A 239 24.69 6.39 -26.92
CA THR A 239 25.01 6.68 -28.33
C THR A 239 26.24 7.58 -28.42
N GLY A 240 26.37 8.56 -27.52
CA GLY A 240 27.56 9.39 -27.37
C GLY A 240 28.80 8.57 -27.04
N LEU A 241 28.71 7.65 -26.08
CA LEU A 241 29.79 6.73 -25.72
C LEU A 241 30.21 5.81 -26.89
N GLU A 242 29.24 5.30 -27.66
CA GLU A 242 29.50 4.43 -28.82
C GLU A 242 30.12 5.19 -30.01
N SER A 243 29.95 6.52 -30.05
CA SER A 243 30.61 7.40 -31.02
C SER A 243 32.02 7.83 -30.60
N CYS A 244 32.42 7.60 -29.35
CA CYS A 244 33.76 7.90 -28.83
C CYS A 244 34.75 6.76 -29.16
N PRO A 245 35.86 7.02 -29.87
CA PRO A 245 36.81 5.98 -30.29
C PRO A 245 37.56 5.31 -29.13
N THR A 246 37.55 5.90 -27.93
CA THR A 246 38.17 5.40 -26.70
C THR A 246 37.26 4.47 -25.88
N GLY A 247 35.95 4.42 -26.18
CA GLY A 247 34.97 3.64 -25.41
C GLY A 247 34.74 4.13 -23.97
N MET A 248 35.20 5.34 -23.63
CA MET A 248 35.10 5.99 -22.31
C MET A 248 34.83 7.48 -22.50
N LEU A 249 33.98 8.08 -21.65
CA LEU A 249 33.63 9.49 -21.68
C LEU A 249 34.33 10.25 -20.54
N THR A 250 35.16 11.25 -20.87
CA THR A 250 35.66 12.19 -19.86
C THR A 250 34.58 13.22 -19.51
N LEU A 251 34.74 13.96 -18.40
CA LEU A 251 33.82 15.06 -18.04
C LEU A 251 33.68 16.11 -19.17
N GLY A 252 34.76 16.36 -19.91
CA GLY A 252 34.76 17.27 -21.06
C GLY A 252 33.92 16.75 -22.22
N ASP A 253 34.07 15.47 -22.56
CA ASP A 253 33.30 14.82 -23.62
C ASP A 253 31.81 14.70 -23.23
N PHE A 254 31.56 14.37 -21.96
CA PHE A 254 30.22 14.25 -21.40
C PHE A 254 29.44 15.57 -21.48
N ARG A 255 30.10 16.72 -21.29
CA ARG A 255 29.47 18.04 -21.50
C ARG A 255 29.01 18.29 -22.93
N HIS A 256 29.67 17.71 -23.92
CA HIS A 256 29.27 17.81 -25.32
C HIS A 256 28.15 16.84 -25.70
N VAL A 257 28.00 15.74 -24.95
CA VAL A 257 26.94 14.72 -25.14
C VAL A 257 25.66 15.08 -24.36
N TYR A 258 25.82 15.73 -23.20
CA TYR A 258 24.78 16.08 -22.23
C TYR A 258 24.79 17.60 -21.95
N ASP A 259 24.15 18.38 -22.84
CA ASP A 259 24.10 19.84 -22.77
C ASP A 259 22.69 20.33 -22.35
N VAL A 260 22.61 20.97 -21.18
CA VAL A 260 21.38 21.52 -20.58
C VAL A 260 21.08 22.95 -21.10
N SER A 261 21.97 23.55 -21.90
CA SER A 261 21.89 24.98 -22.28
C SER A 261 20.93 25.33 -23.44
N GLN A 262 20.12 24.39 -23.93
CA GLN A 262 19.14 24.64 -25.01
C GLN A 262 17.77 25.18 -24.53
N HIS A 263 17.60 25.50 -23.25
CA HIS A 263 16.36 26.10 -22.74
C HIS A 263 16.61 27.41 -21.97
N PRO A 264 16.56 28.58 -22.63
CA PRO A 264 16.74 29.87 -21.96
C PRO A 264 15.49 30.24 -21.14
N GLY A 265 15.65 30.27 -19.80
CA GLY A 265 14.63 30.74 -18.87
C GLY A 265 14.51 32.26 -18.86
N GLN A 266 13.28 32.76 -19.01
CA GLN A 266 12.94 34.17 -18.77
C GLN A 266 12.03 34.25 -17.55
N GLU A 267 12.56 34.79 -16.45
CA GLU A 267 11.81 35.12 -15.24
C GLU A 267 10.79 36.24 -15.52
N LYS A 268 9.52 35.98 -15.20
CA LYS A 268 8.61 37.03 -14.71
C LYS A 268 7.75 36.51 -13.56
N SER A 269 7.87 37.22 -12.45
CA SER A 269 7.10 37.08 -11.21
C SER A 269 5.59 37.11 -11.46
N GLY A 270 4.91 36.06 -10.99
CA GLY A 270 3.45 35.96 -10.88
C GLY A 270 3.09 34.71 -10.07
N LYS A 271 2.32 34.85 -8.99
CA LYS A 271 1.90 33.77 -8.08
C LYS A 271 1.33 32.56 -8.87
N LEU A 272 2.07 31.46 -8.96
CA LEU A 272 1.58 30.18 -9.48
C LEU A 272 1.65 29.15 -8.36
N HIS A 273 0.51 28.58 -7.96
CA HIS A 273 0.46 27.42 -7.06
C HIS A 273 1.08 26.22 -7.78
N SER A 274 2.28 25.77 -7.39
CA SER A 274 2.78 24.47 -7.83
C SER A 274 1.98 23.38 -7.12
N GLN A 275 1.14 22.64 -7.85
CA GLN A 275 0.29 21.58 -7.31
C GLN A 275 1.13 20.32 -7.05
N PHE A 276 1.80 20.26 -5.90
CA PHE A 276 2.43 19.01 -5.44
C PHE A 276 1.36 17.97 -5.15
N LYS A 277 1.55 16.72 -5.60
CA LYS A 277 0.68 15.61 -5.17
C LYS A 277 1.11 15.05 -3.81
N GLN A 278 2.38 15.23 -3.45
CA GLN A 278 2.93 14.84 -2.17
C GLN A 278 4.08 15.80 -1.80
N ARG A 279 4.17 16.16 -0.53
CA ARG A 279 5.31 16.85 0.04
C ARG A 279 5.70 16.17 1.34
N SER A 280 6.85 15.51 1.34
CA SER A 280 7.42 14.81 2.49
C SER A 280 8.87 14.46 2.21
N LYS A 281 9.59 13.98 3.24
CA LYS A 281 10.93 13.41 3.10
C LYS A 281 10.92 11.93 3.46
N HIS A 282 11.67 11.09 2.78
CA HIS A 282 11.71 9.65 3.06
C HIS A 282 13.09 9.03 2.93
N THR A 283 13.24 7.81 3.45
CA THR A 283 14.41 6.93 3.28
C THR A 283 13.99 5.47 3.43
N TRP A 284 14.90 4.55 3.16
CA TRP A 284 14.63 3.11 3.17
C TRP A 284 15.56 2.37 4.12
N LEU A 285 15.00 1.56 5.01
CA LEU A 285 15.74 0.77 5.99
C LEU A 285 15.66 -0.72 5.67
N PHE A 286 16.83 -1.33 5.45
CA PHE A 286 16.94 -2.78 5.26
C PHE A 286 16.69 -3.53 6.58
N GLN A 287 15.90 -4.60 6.54
CA GLN A 287 15.52 -5.39 7.72
C GLN A 287 16.02 -6.85 7.68
N GLY A 288 16.91 -7.20 6.75
CA GLY A 288 17.48 -8.55 6.65
C GLY A 288 18.68 -8.80 7.57
N PRO A 289 19.48 -9.85 7.32
CA PRO A 289 20.70 -10.15 8.09
C PRO A 289 21.65 -8.95 8.16
N GLY A 290 22.26 -8.71 9.32
CA GLY A 290 23.12 -7.54 9.56
C GLY A 290 22.40 -6.24 9.92
N SER A 291 21.07 -6.16 9.77
CA SER A 291 20.29 -4.99 10.23
C SER A 291 20.14 -4.93 11.75
N HIS A 292 19.79 -3.75 12.27
CA HIS A 292 19.55 -3.53 13.70
C HIS A 292 18.43 -4.46 14.23
N HIS A 293 18.58 -4.97 15.46
CA HIS A 293 17.67 -5.97 16.02
C HIS A 293 16.20 -5.52 16.08
N VAL A 294 15.94 -4.22 16.30
CA VAL A 294 14.58 -3.63 16.25
C VAL A 294 13.96 -3.82 14.87
N LEU A 295 14.69 -3.56 13.78
CA LEU A 295 14.18 -3.69 12.41
C LEU A 295 13.81 -5.14 12.08
N ARG A 296 14.65 -6.10 12.51
CA ARG A 296 14.35 -7.54 12.38
C ARG A 296 13.14 -7.96 13.22
N THR A 297 13.05 -7.44 14.44
CA THR A 297 11.92 -7.73 15.33
C THR A 297 10.61 -7.19 14.75
N LEU A 298 10.61 -6.01 14.14
CA LEU A 298 9.46 -5.46 13.45
C LEU A 298 9.02 -6.36 12.29
N ARG A 299 9.96 -6.79 11.45
CA ARG A 299 9.67 -7.75 10.37
C ARG A 299 9.03 -9.03 10.92
N ASN A 300 9.58 -9.62 11.98
CA ASN A 300 9.04 -10.84 12.60
C ASN A 300 7.63 -10.63 13.17
N ARG A 301 7.33 -9.46 13.76
CA ARG A 301 5.97 -9.12 14.21
C ARG A 301 5.01 -8.98 13.04
N VAL A 302 5.44 -8.37 11.92
CA VAL A 302 4.63 -8.29 10.68
C VAL A 302 4.34 -9.69 10.14
N THR A 303 5.33 -10.58 10.08
CA THR A 303 5.13 -11.99 9.71
C THR A 303 4.12 -12.67 10.63
N SER A 304 4.22 -12.46 11.94
CA SER A 304 3.31 -13.05 12.93
C SER A 304 1.90 -12.48 12.85
N LEU A 305 1.77 -11.17 12.59
CA LEU A 305 0.49 -10.47 12.44
C LEU A 305 -0.26 -10.96 11.20
N THR A 306 0.43 -10.96 10.05
CA THR A 306 -0.15 -11.30 8.75
C THR A 306 -0.35 -12.79 8.56
N ARG A 307 0.39 -13.61 9.32
CA ARG A 307 0.47 -15.08 9.18
C ARG A 307 0.92 -15.53 7.79
N LEU A 308 1.51 -14.62 7.00
CA LEU A 308 2.09 -14.95 5.71
C LEU A 308 3.40 -15.72 5.89
N PRO A 309 3.76 -16.60 4.94
CA PRO A 309 5.07 -17.23 4.90
C PRO A 309 6.21 -16.20 5.06
N SER A 310 7.19 -16.49 5.92
CA SER A 310 8.31 -15.56 6.18
C SER A 310 9.05 -15.19 4.90
N ALA A 311 9.20 -16.15 3.97
CA ALA A 311 9.81 -15.93 2.67
C ALA A 311 9.10 -14.84 1.84
N LEU A 312 7.77 -14.69 1.94
CA LEU A 312 7.07 -13.58 1.25
C LEU A 312 7.42 -12.24 1.87
N VAL A 313 7.36 -12.16 3.21
CA VAL A 313 7.64 -10.92 3.96
C VAL A 313 9.10 -10.50 3.81
N GLU A 314 10.04 -11.45 3.80
CA GLU A 314 11.47 -11.19 3.68
C GLU A 314 11.90 -10.70 2.30
N LEU A 315 11.20 -11.16 1.24
CA LEU A 315 11.44 -10.80 -0.16
C LEU A 315 10.69 -9.55 -0.61
N SER A 316 9.90 -8.95 0.29
CA SER A 316 9.19 -7.71 0.03
C SER A 316 10.11 -6.49 0.14
N GLU A 317 9.60 -5.34 -0.26
CA GLU A 317 10.27 -4.04 -0.20
C GLU A 317 10.87 -3.74 1.20
N PRO A 318 12.01 -3.02 1.28
CA PRO A 318 12.56 -2.56 2.55
C PRO A 318 11.59 -1.60 3.26
N LEU A 319 11.80 -1.40 4.57
CA LEU A 319 10.93 -0.52 5.37
C LEU A 319 11.14 0.94 4.93
N GLN A 320 10.13 1.54 4.33
CA GLN A 320 10.17 2.97 4.00
C GLN A 320 9.89 3.77 5.27
N VAL A 321 10.70 4.78 5.58
CA VAL A 321 10.45 5.72 6.68
C VAL A 321 10.22 7.10 6.10
N ILE A 322 9.09 7.72 6.45
CA ILE A 322 8.65 9.01 5.93
C ILE A 322 8.54 10.02 7.07
N ARG A 323 8.95 11.25 6.80
CA ARG A 323 8.88 12.41 7.67
C ARG A 323 8.04 13.49 6.97
N TYR A 324 6.99 13.94 7.64
CA TYR A 324 6.18 15.08 7.24
C TYR A 324 6.44 16.24 8.22
N GLU A 325 6.89 17.38 7.69
CA GLU A 325 7.03 18.64 8.41
C GLU A 325 5.72 19.44 8.41
N HIS A 326 5.75 20.67 8.91
CA HIS A 326 4.55 21.52 8.95
C HIS A 326 4.03 21.78 7.53
N GLY A 327 2.75 21.48 7.32
CA GLY A 327 2.05 21.61 6.05
C GLY A 327 2.33 20.49 5.05
N ASP A 328 3.21 19.54 5.34
CA ASP A 328 3.46 18.38 4.49
C ASP A 328 2.28 17.43 4.47
N PHE A 329 2.05 16.78 3.33
CA PHE A 329 0.87 15.96 3.03
C PHE A 329 1.19 14.93 1.94
N SER A 330 0.27 13.98 1.75
CA SER A 330 0.25 13.09 0.60
C SER A 330 -1.18 12.95 0.10
N ASN A 331 -1.45 13.34 -1.14
CA ASN A 331 -2.77 13.18 -1.73
C ASN A 331 -3.17 11.71 -1.84
N SER A 332 -4.47 11.50 -1.96
CA SER A 332 -5.01 10.15 -1.92
C SER A 332 -4.54 9.34 -3.13
N HIS A 333 -4.01 8.15 -2.88
CA HIS A 333 -3.45 7.27 -3.88
C HIS A 333 -3.70 5.79 -3.51
N TYR A 334 -3.37 4.92 -4.46
CA TYR A 334 -3.31 3.47 -4.25
C TYR A 334 -1.85 3.07 -4.09
N ASP A 335 -1.59 2.14 -3.17
CA ASP A 335 -0.23 1.61 -2.99
C ASP A 335 0.16 0.65 -4.11
N SER A 336 -0.81 -0.07 -4.66
CA SER A 336 -0.61 -1.07 -5.71
C SER A 336 -1.24 -0.61 -7.01
N SER A 337 -0.73 -1.10 -8.14
CA SER A 337 -1.30 -0.80 -9.45
C SER A 337 -2.35 -1.84 -9.87
N PRO A 338 -3.31 -1.46 -10.73
CA PRO A 338 -4.24 -2.42 -11.32
C PRO A 338 -3.48 -3.46 -12.16
N SER A 339 -3.95 -4.71 -12.10
CA SER A 339 -3.34 -5.83 -12.82
C SER A 339 -3.77 -5.81 -14.29
N ASN A 340 -2.84 -5.50 -15.21
CA ASN A 340 -3.05 -5.54 -16.65
C ASN A 340 -2.14 -6.57 -17.33
N SER A 341 -2.51 -7.08 -18.50
CA SER A 341 -1.69 -8.04 -19.26
C SER A 341 -0.37 -7.47 -19.76
N GLU A 342 -0.23 -6.13 -19.79
CA GLU A 342 0.97 -5.41 -20.27
C GLU A 342 1.91 -4.97 -19.14
N THR A 343 1.48 -5.16 -17.88
CA THR A 343 2.22 -4.77 -16.67
C THR A 343 2.86 -5.99 -16.01
N THR A 344 4.06 -5.83 -15.45
CA THR A 344 4.72 -6.86 -14.63
C THR A 344 5.03 -6.33 -13.24
N CYS A 345 4.93 -7.19 -12.23
CA CYS A 345 5.31 -6.82 -10.88
C CYS A 345 6.83 -6.59 -10.79
N ALA A 346 7.23 -5.42 -10.28
CA ALA A 346 8.64 -5.05 -10.18
C ALA A 346 9.46 -6.06 -9.35
N HIS A 347 8.88 -6.61 -8.27
CA HIS A 347 9.59 -7.54 -7.37
C HIS A 347 9.84 -8.92 -8.00
N THR A 348 8.97 -9.41 -8.89
CA THR A 348 9.13 -10.73 -9.53
C THR A 348 9.76 -10.68 -10.91
N ARG A 349 10.10 -9.50 -11.43
CA ARG A 349 10.65 -9.30 -12.78
C ARG A 349 11.76 -10.30 -13.15
N LEU A 350 12.67 -10.59 -12.22
CA LEU A 350 13.79 -11.53 -12.42
C LEU A 350 13.35 -12.97 -12.73
N ALA A 351 12.10 -13.32 -12.42
CA ALA A 351 11.52 -14.62 -12.71
C ALA A 351 10.58 -14.60 -13.93
N GLY A 352 10.30 -13.42 -14.48
CA GLY A 352 9.37 -13.26 -15.61
C GLY A 352 10.04 -13.67 -16.91
N ASN A 353 9.28 -14.36 -17.77
CA ASN A 353 9.68 -14.59 -19.17
C ASN A 353 9.08 -13.52 -20.11
N THR A 354 8.51 -12.45 -19.55
CA THR A 354 7.57 -11.58 -20.25
C THR A 354 8.25 -10.31 -20.75
N SER A 355 7.98 -9.94 -22.00
CA SER A 355 8.32 -8.65 -22.62
C SER A 355 7.39 -7.52 -22.13
N ALA A 356 7.02 -7.51 -20.85
CA ALA A 356 6.11 -6.50 -20.30
C ALA A 356 6.73 -5.11 -20.49
N LEU A 357 5.91 -4.16 -20.95
CA LEU A 357 6.36 -2.82 -21.31
C LEU A 357 6.56 -1.93 -20.08
N THR A 358 5.89 -2.26 -18.98
CA THR A 358 5.83 -1.42 -17.78
C THR A 358 5.93 -2.25 -16.50
N GLU A 359 6.78 -1.80 -15.58
CA GLU A 359 6.92 -2.37 -14.24
C GLU A 359 6.02 -1.62 -13.27
N VAL A 360 5.31 -2.35 -12.42
CA VAL A 360 4.37 -1.77 -11.45
C VAL A 360 4.57 -2.34 -10.04
N PRO A 361 4.25 -1.57 -8.98
CA PRO A 361 4.21 -2.10 -7.63
C PRO A 361 3.02 -3.04 -7.47
N CYS A 362 3.29 -4.25 -6.98
CA CYS A 362 2.28 -5.25 -6.64
C CYS A 362 2.33 -5.50 -5.14
N ARG A 363 1.53 -4.74 -4.40
CA ARG A 363 1.55 -4.71 -2.92
C ARG A 363 0.25 -5.28 -2.41
N TYR A 364 0.28 -6.52 -1.94
CA TYR A 364 -0.91 -7.21 -1.41
C TYR A 364 -1.47 -6.54 -0.15
N LEU A 365 -0.57 -6.09 0.72
CA LEU A 365 -0.87 -5.54 2.03
C LEU A 365 0.06 -4.38 2.35
N THR A 366 -0.46 -3.37 3.03
CA THR A 366 0.31 -2.28 3.62
C THR A 366 0.19 -2.33 5.13
N VAL A 367 1.34 -2.23 5.81
CA VAL A 367 1.45 -2.04 7.25
C VAL A 367 2.10 -0.68 7.51
N LEU A 368 1.31 0.28 8.00
CA LEU A 368 1.76 1.63 8.35
C LEU A 368 2.01 1.71 9.86
N PHE A 369 3.21 2.10 10.23
CA PHE A 369 3.63 2.34 11.61
C PHE A 369 3.62 3.83 11.91
N TYR A 370 2.88 4.26 12.94
CA TYR A 370 3.03 5.60 13.49
C TYR A 370 4.23 5.65 14.44
N LEU A 371 5.29 6.36 14.06
CA LEU A 371 6.51 6.47 14.86
C LEU A 371 6.47 7.67 15.81
N THR A 372 5.63 8.67 15.54
CA THR A 372 5.36 9.79 16.45
C THR A 372 3.86 10.05 16.59
N SER A 373 3.47 10.59 17.74
CA SER A 373 2.14 11.16 17.95
C SER A 373 2.11 12.58 17.40
N VAL A 374 1.05 12.93 16.66
CA VAL A 374 0.87 14.27 16.10
C VAL A 374 -0.21 15.00 16.88
N GLU A 375 0.06 16.26 17.24
CA GLU A 375 -0.87 17.03 18.06
C GLU A 375 -2.11 17.44 17.25
N GLU A 376 -1.89 17.97 16.04
CA GLU A 376 -2.92 18.52 15.16
C GLU A 376 -2.60 18.26 13.68
N GLY A 377 -3.60 17.77 12.94
CA GLY A 377 -3.45 17.35 11.55
C GLY A 377 -2.68 16.02 11.42
N GLY A 378 -2.19 15.74 10.21
CA GLY A 378 -1.38 14.55 9.95
C GLY A 378 -2.15 13.23 9.96
N GLU A 379 -3.48 13.24 9.99
CA GLU A 379 -4.29 12.01 9.96
C GLU A 379 -4.03 11.21 8.68
N SER A 380 -4.08 9.88 8.78
CA SER A 380 -4.21 9.05 7.58
C SER A 380 -5.70 8.96 7.24
N THR A 381 -6.06 9.40 6.04
CA THR A 381 -7.45 9.49 5.58
C THR A 381 -7.74 8.42 4.54
N PHE A 382 -8.89 7.77 4.66
CA PHE A 382 -9.45 6.86 3.66
C PHE A 382 -10.76 7.50 3.18
N PRO A 383 -10.73 8.27 2.07
CA PRO A 383 -11.85 9.13 1.70
C PRO A 383 -13.15 8.37 1.47
N VAL A 384 -13.06 7.15 0.93
CA VAL A 384 -14.19 6.32 0.54
C VAL A 384 -14.41 5.11 1.44
N ALA A 385 -13.80 5.07 2.63
CA ALA A 385 -13.95 3.93 3.55
C ALA A 385 -15.43 3.61 3.85
N ASP A 386 -15.79 2.34 3.72
CA ASP A 386 -17.13 1.75 3.88
C ASP A 386 -18.25 2.46 3.11
N ASN A 387 -17.93 3.23 2.06
CA ASN A 387 -18.94 3.81 1.18
C ASN A 387 -19.84 2.73 0.60
N ARG A 388 -21.12 3.05 0.39
CA ARG A 388 -22.08 2.07 -0.14
C ARG A 388 -21.70 1.60 -1.54
N THR A 389 -21.33 2.55 -2.39
CA THR A 389 -20.87 2.36 -3.77
C THR A 389 -19.56 3.08 -3.97
N TYR A 390 -18.75 2.59 -4.90
CA TYR A 390 -17.57 3.29 -5.39
C TYR A 390 -17.90 3.75 -6.81
N GLU A 391 -17.77 5.05 -7.03
CA GLU A 391 -17.94 5.69 -8.34
C GLU A 391 -16.79 6.68 -8.49
N GLU A 392 -15.90 6.46 -9.45
CA GLU A 392 -14.73 7.31 -9.66
C GLU A 392 -15.14 8.76 -9.95
N GLN A 393 -16.24 8.94 -10.69
CA GLN A 393 -16.81 10.27 -10.96
C GLN A 393 -17.34 10.96 -9.70
N ALA A 394 -17.56 10.23 -8.60
CA ALA A 394 -17.93 10.79 -7.29
C ALA A 394 -16.74 11.27 -6.47
N LEU A 395 -15.51 10.90 -6.84
CA LEU A 395 -14.30 11.42 -6.22
C LEU A 395 -14.07 12.89 -6.57
N VAL A 396 -14.49 13.31 -7.77
CA VAL A 396 -14.37 14.69 -8.26
C VAL A 396 -15.75 15.20 -8.70
N GLN A 397 -16.47 15.86 -7.79
CA GLN A 397 -17.80 16.43 -8.07
C GLN A 397 -17.92 17.86 -7.56
N ASP A 398 -18.66 18.69 -8.30
CA ASP A 398 -19.00 20.07 -7.91
C ASP A 398 -17.80 20.94 -7.52
N GLY A 399 -16.65 20.74 -8.20
CA GLY A 399 -15.40 21.45 -7.92
C GLY A 399 -14.65 20.98 -6.66
N VAL A 400 -15.06 19.86 -6.08
CA VAL A 400 -14.43 19.24 -4.91
C VAL A 400 -13.74 17.95 -5.35
N ASP A 401 -12.45 17.87 -5.08
CA ASP A 401 -11.64 16.67 -5.29
C ASP A 401 -11.35 15.97 -3.95
N LEU A 402 -11.99 14.82 -3.70
CA LEU A 402 -11.77 14.02 -2.50
C LEU A 402 -10.37 13.38 -2.44
N THR A 403 -9.63 13.39 -3.56
CA THR A 403 -8.25 12.93 -3.59
C THR A 403 -7.27 14.01 -3.08
N ASP A 404 -7.64 15.28 -3.15
CA ASP A 404 -6.84 16.39 -2.62
C ASP A 404 -6.96 16.52 -1.10
N THR A 405 -6.02 15.90 -0.41
CA THR A 405 -5.99 15.87 1.06
C THR A 405 -5.76 17.24 1.69
N GLN A 406 -5.24 18.22 0.95
CA GLN A 406 -4.99 19.55 1.51
C GLN A 406 -6.30 20.27 1.84
N GLU A 407 -7.25 20.20 0.91
CA GLU A 407 -8.54 20.87 1.02
C GLU A 407 -9.62 19.95 1.59
N THR A 408 -9.62 18.66 1.23
CA THR A 408 -10.76 17.77 1.48
C THR A 408 -10.50 16.67 2.50
N CYS A 409 -9.35 16.62 3.17
CA CYS A 409 -9.09 15.64 4.23
C CYS A 409 -10.22 15.55 5.27
N SER A 410 -10.78 16.69 5.69
CA SER A 410 -11.88 16.76 6.66
C SER A 410 -13.18 16.08 6.20
N ARG A 411 -13.32 15.85 4.89
CA ARG A 411 -14.46 15.19 4.25
C ARG A 411 -14.28 13.68 4.06
N GLY A 412 -13.08 13.15 4.31
CA GLY A 412 -12.86 11.70 4.23
C GLY A 412 -13.74 10.93 5.21
N ASN A 413 -14.23 9.76 4.79
CA ASN A 413 -15.12 8.93 5.60
C ASN A 413 -14.45 8.40 6.88
N LEU A 414 -13.19 8.01 6.77
CA LEU A 414 -12.40 7.51 7.89
C LEU A 414 -11.09 8.28 7.98
N ARG A 415 -10.76 8.74 9.19
CA ARG A 415 -9.47 9.37 9.51
C ARG A 415 -8.90 8.74 10.77
N ILE A 416 -7.64 8.35 10.71
CA ILE A 416 -6.90 7.78 11.83
C ILE A 416 -5.86 8.79 12.32
N LYS A 417 -5.93 9.12 13.61
CA LYS A 417 -4.99 10.05 14.23
C LYS A 417 -3.65 9.34 14.52
N PRO A 418 -2.50 9.90 14.11
CA PRO A 418 -1.20 9.31 14.40
C PRO A 418 -0.93 9.25 15.90
N THR A 419 -0.74 8.04 16.41
CA THR A 419 -0.39 7.78 17.80
C THR A 419 0.85 6.89 17.83
N ALA A 420 1.93 7.35 18.45
CA ALA A 420 3.20 6.64 18.48
C ALA A 420 3.02 5.18 18.94
N GLY A 421 3.65 4.26 18.20
CA GLY A 421 3.60 2.83 18.45
C GLY A 421 2.33 2.12 17.96
N THR A 422 1.34 2.85 17.44
CA THR A 422 0.16 2.28 16.80
C THR A 422 0.47 1.89 15.36
N VAL A 423 -0.08 0.77 14.93
CA VAL A 423 -0.04 0.29 13.55
C VAL A 423 -1.43 0.29 12.96
N ILE A 424 -1.54 0.70 11.70
CA ILE A 424 -2.69 0.33 10.88
C ILE A 424 -2.27 -0.58 9.75
N MET A 425 -3.14 -1.50 9.38
CA MET A 425 -2.88 -2.50 8.35
C MET A 425 -4.12 -2.68 7.48
N TRP A 426 -3.95 -2.61 6.16
CA TRP A 426 -5.02 -2.91 5.22
C TRP A 426 -4.53 -3.74 4.05
N TYR A 427 -5.49 -4.40 3.39
CA TYR A 427 -5.26 -5.10 2.14
C TYR A 427 -5.54 -4.17 0.97
N ASN A 428 -4.60 -4.05 0.03
CA ASN A 428 -4.77 -3.22 -1.18
C ASN A 428 -5.56 -3.96 -2.27
N HIS A 429 -5.72 -5.28 -2.13
CA HIS A 429 -6.41 -6.11 -3.11
C HIS A 429 -7.52 -6.94 -2.45
N LEU A 430 -8.55 -7.23 -3.23
CA LEU A 430 -9.59 -8.21 -2.91
C LEU A 430 -9.01 -9.63 -2.96
N SER A 431 -9.77 -10.60 -2.45
CA SER A 431 -9.44 -12.02 -2.65
C SER A 431 -10.00 -12.49 -3.99
N ASP A 432 -9.26 -13.34 -4.70
CA ASP A 432 -9.73 -14.00 -5.92
C ASP A 432 -10.76 -15.13 -5.66
N GLY A 433 -11.12 -15.38 -4.39
CA GLY A 433 -12.02 -16.45 -3.97
C GLY A 433 -11.40 -17.85 -3.93
N ARG A 434 -10.14 -18.01 -4.39
CA ARG A 434 -9.37 -19.27 -4.36
C ARG A 434 -8.19 -19.21 -3.39
N GLY A 435 -8.14 -18.16 -2.57
CA GLY A 435 -7.07 -17.97 -1.59
C GLY A 435 -5.84 -17.29 -2.15
N TRP A 436 -5.94 -16.56 -3.27
CA TRP A 436 -4.87 -15.72 -3.81
C TRP A 436 -5.30 -14.24 -3.88
N MET A 437 -4.37 -13.41 -4.35
CA MET A 437 -4.57 -11.98 -4.59
C MET A 437 -5.47 -11.78 -5.82
N GLY A 438 -6.54 -11.00 -5.64
CA GLY A 438 -7.47 -10.63 -6.70
C GLY A 438 -7.23 -9.21 -7.22
N GLU A 439 -8.30 -8.58 -7.69
CA GLU A 439 -8.30 -7.20 -8.20
C GLU A 439 -7.95 -6.18 -7.11
N LEU A 440 -7.50 -5.00 -7.55
CA LEU A 440 -7.24 -3.86 -6.66
C LEU A 440 -8.54 -3.49 -5.91
N ASP A 441 -8.44 -3.29 -4.60
CA ASP A 441 -9.57 -2.81 -3.81
C ASP A 441 -9.65 -1.29 -3.94
N GLU A 442 -10.60 -0.80 -4.75
CA GLU A 442 -10.82 0.65 -4.98
C GLU A 442 -11.08 1.43 -3.68
N TYR A 443 -11.52 0.76 -2.62
CA TYR A 443 -11.73 1.41 -1.33
C TYR A 443 -10.41 1.64 -0.58
N SER A 444 -9.30 1.03 -1.00
CA SER A 444 -7.97 1.23 -0.42
C SER A 444 -7.32 2.58 -0.76
N LEU A 445 -8.06 3.46 -1.43
CA LEU A 445 -7.66 4.84 -1.66
C LEU A 445 -7.41 5.53 -0.32
N HIS A 446 -6.19 6.02 -0.13
CA HIS A 446 -5.78 6.62 1.12
C HIS A 446 -4.73 7.70 0.90
N GLY A 447 -4.62 8.62 1.86
CA GLY A 447 -3.63 9.68 1.85
C GLY A 447 -3.29 10.16 3.25
N ASP A 448 -2.39 11.13 3.34
CA ASP A 448 -1.96 11.73 4.60
C ASP A 448 -2.31 13.21 4.61
N CYS A 449 -3.15 13.60 5.56
CA CYS A 449 -3.60 14.97 5.74
C CYS A 449 -2.44 15.91 6.11
N PRO A 450 -2.55 17.22 5.78
CA PRO A 450 -1.55 18.20 6.15
C PRO A 450 -1.24 18.21 7.65
N VAL A 451 0.03 18.13 8.02
CA VAL A 451 0.45 18.29 9.41
C VAL A 451 0.29 19.75 9.82
N ARG A 452 -0.49 20.04 10.86
CA ARG A 452 -0.70 21.42 11.35
C ARG A 452 0.22 21.73 12.52
N ARG A 453 0.42 20.79 13.45
CA ARG A 453 1.28 21.00 14.62
C ARG A 453 2.05 19.74 15.01
N GLY A 454 3.36 19.88 15.13
CA GLY A 454 4.31 18.79 15.38
C GLY A 454 4.99 18.29 14.12
N VAL A 455 5.61 17.10 14.21
CA VAL A 455 6.28 16.42 13.09
C VAL A 455 5.78 14.98 13.06
N LYS A 456 5.26 14.55 11.92
CA LYS A 456 4.77 13.18 11.74
C LYS A 456 5.89 12.33 11.17
N TRP A 457 6.20 11.24 11.85
CA TRP A 457 7.04 10.17 11.34
C TRP A 457 6.21 8.91 11.21
N VAL A 458 6.30 8.29 10.05
CA VAL A 458 5.68 7.00 9.78
C VAL A 458 6.65 6.06 9.10
N ALA A 459 6.34 4.78 9.11
CA ALA A 459 7.01 3.81 8.26
C ALA A 459 6.01 2.91 7.55
N ASN A 460 6.32 2.53 6.31
CA ASN A 460 5.53 1.59 5.51
C ASN A 460 6.31 0.28 5.36
N SER A 461 5.65 -0.83 5.69
CA SER A 461 6.06 -2.16 5.26
C SER A 461 5.01 -2.68 4.29
N TRP A 462 5.40 -2.76 3.02
CA TRP A 462 4.59 -3.36 1.98
C TRP A 462 4.93 -4.84 1.86
N ILE A 463 3.90 -5.67 1.68
CA ILE A 463 4.07 -7.09 1.38
C ILE A 463 3.77 -7.33 -0.08
N ASN A 464 4.79 -7.74 -0.84
CA ASN A 464 4.67 -7.92 -2.28
C ASN A 464 4.21 -9.34 -2.62
N VAL A 465 3.19 -9.42 -3.46
CA VAL A 465 2.70 -10.69 -4.01
C VAL A 465 2.35 -10.44 -5.47
N ASP A 466 2.80 -11.35 -6.33
CA ASP A 466 2.41 -11.35 -7.74
C ASP A 466 0.98 -11.89 -7.88
N PRO A 467 0.08 -11.22 -8.63
CA PRO A 467 -1.24 -11.77 -8.92
C PRO A 467 -1.16 -13.11 -9.68
N ASP A 468 -0.10 -13.38 -10.44
CA ASP A 468 0.17 -14.70 -10.98
C ASP A 468 0.94 -15.57 -9.97
N TYR A 469 0.23 -16.55 -9.40
CA TYR A 469 0.79 -17.54 -8.49
C TYR A 469 2.03 -18.27 -9.06
N GLN A 470 2.02 -18.63 -10.35
CA GLN A 470 3.12 -19.38 -10.95
C GLN A 470 4.38 -18.51 -11.02
N GLN A 471 4.20 -17.23 -11.35
CA GLN A 471 5.25 -16.22 -11.38
C GLN A 471 5.83 -15.99 -9.97
N GLN A 472 4.98 -15.82 -8.95
CA GLN A 472 5.42 -15.69 -7.56
C GLN A 472 6.22 -16.92 -7.09
N ALA A 473 5.70 -18.12 -7.35
CA ALA A 473 6.35 -19.37 -6.94
C ALA A 473 7.70 -19.56 -7.64
N ARG A 474 7.81 -19.19 -8.92
CA ARG A 474 9.07 -19.23 -9.66
C ARG A 474 10.07 -18.25 -9.08
N TYR A 475 9.66 -17.03 -8.77
CA TYR A 475 10.52 -16.02 -8.14
C TYR A 475 11.10 -16.52 -6.82
N GLN A 476 10.25 -17.07 -5.94
CA GLN A 476 10.70 -17.60 -4.66
C GLN A 476 11.75 -18.73 -4.81
N ARG A 477 11.55 -19.65 -5.76
CA ARG A 477 12.52 -20.72 -6.05
C ARG A 477 13.86 -20.17 -6.55
N VAL A 478 13.83 -19.20 -7.46
CA VAL A 478 15.05 -18.58 -8.02
C VAL A 478 15.85 -17.87 -6.92
N VAL A 479 15.17 -17.12 -6.04
CA VAL A 479 15.85 -16.42 -4.95
C VAL A 479 16.40 -17.40 -3.92
N ALA A 480 15.65 -18.43 -3.54
CA ALA A 480 16.12 -19.47 -2.61
C ALA A 480 17.39 -20.19 -3.13
N GLN A 481 17.42 -20.56 -4.42
CA GLN A 481 18.58 -21.18 -5.05
C GLN A 481 19.81 -20.26 -5.03
N ARG A 482 19.63 -18.95 -5.29
CA ARG A 482 20.73 -17.97 -5.23
C ARG A 482 21.28 -17.81 -3.82
N HIS A 483 20.44 -17.84 -2.79
CA HIS A 483 20.90 -17.79 -1.41
C HIS A 483 21.72 -19.03 -1.04
N GLN A 484 21.27 -20.22 -1.43
CA GLN A 484 22.03 -21.45 -1.20
C GLN A 484 23.38 -21.45 -1.92
N ALA A 485 23.43 -20.98 -3.16
CA ALA A 485 24.69 -20.87 -3.92
C ALA A 485 25.68 -19.88 -3.26
N LYS A 486 25.20 -18.75 -2.73
CA LYS A 486 26.03 -17.79 -1.99
C LYS A 486 26.55 -18.37 -0.66
N SER A 487 25.68 -19.01 0.12
CA SER A 487 26.10 -19.65 1.37
C SER A 487 27.08 -20.81 1.13
N GLY A 488 26.93 -21.56 0.04
CA GLY A 488 27.89 -22.60 -0.36
C GLY A 488 29.27 -22.07 -0.73
N MET A 489 29.36 -20.90 -1.38
CA MET A 489 30.64 -20.24 -1.68
C MET A 489 31.32 -19.65 -0.43
N ASP A 490 30.56 -19.10 0.51
CA ASP A 490 31.14 -18.60 1.77
C ASP A 490 31.72 -19.74 2.64
N TYR A 491 31.11 -20.93 2.61
CA TYR A 491 31.66 -22.13 3.26
C TYR A 491 32.95 -22.63 2.59
N GLN A 492 33.09 -22.53 1.26
CA GLN A 492 34.33 -22.89 0.56
C GLN A 492 35.45 -21.87 0.78
N SER A 493 35.11 -20.58 0.95
CA SER A 493 36.07 -19.52 1.27
C SER A 493 36.66 -19.68 2.69
N LEU A 494 35.83 -20.08 3.67
CA LEU A 494 36.28 -20.31 5.05
C LEU A 494 37.09 -21.60 5.22
N SER A 495 36.91 -22.60 4.36
CA SER A 495 37.67 -23.87 4.42
C SER A 495 39.13 -23.76 3.96
N HIS A 496 39.54 -22.65 3.34
CA HIS A 496 40.87 -22.51 2.74
C HIS A 496 41.88 -21.70 3.58
N SER A 497 41.55 -21.36 4.83
CA SER A 497 42.39 -20.50 5.69
C SER A 497 43.09 -21.19 6.88
N ASP A 498 43.01 -22.52 7.01
CA ASP A 498 43.71 -23.29 8.07
C ASP A 498 44.79 -24.23 7.53
N LEU A 499 45.71 -23.72 6.71
CA LEU A 499 46.95 -24.42 6.44
C LEU A 499 48.08 -23.41 6.16
N HIS A 500 48.70 -22.86 7.21
CA HIS A 500 50.12 -22.50 7.26
C HIS A 500 50.44 -21.80 8.60
N GLN A 501 50.72 -22.60 9.63
CA GLN A 501 51.61 -22.20 10.72
C GLN A 501 52.33 -23.45 11.20
N ASP A 502 53.47 -23.73 10.57
CA ASP A 502 54.61 -24.47 11.13
C ASP A 502 55.76 -24.39 10.10
N LEU A 503 56.66 -23.42 10.32
CA LEU A 503 58.13 -23.46 10.15
C LEU A 503 58.73 -22.05 10.23
#